data_AF-A0A925NL23-F1
#
_entry.id   AF-A0A925NL23-F1
#
_cell.length_a   1.000
_cell.length_b   1.000
_cell.length_c   1.000
_cell.angle_alpha   90.00
_cell.angle_beta   90.00
_cell.angle_gamma   90.00
#
_symmetry.space_group_name_H-M   'P 1'
#
loop_
_entity.id
_entity.type
_entity.pdbx_description
1 polymer ?
#
loop_
_entity_poly.entity_id
_entity_poly.type
_entity_poly.pdbx_seq_one_letter_code
_entity_poly.pdbx_strand_id
1 'polypeptide(L)'
;MVSARKLFTFAIGFAALLSCLDPSSAQDVRQRQTDIPVEKQRLVPATKAVVMTGEVVDAWCYASQVMGPGRGEKHKACALACIHGGVSCGILDEKTGELFIAAKHKGYTGCKELLLPFVAKRVTVKGWTARKGGCNLIKIREVKLAADGATPK
;
A
#
# COMPACT_ATOMS: atom_id res chain seq x y z
N MET A 1 10.88 -29.49 -68.74
CA MET A 1 10.78 -28.03 -68.55
C MET A 1 10.14 -27.75 -67.19
N VAL A 2 10.63 -26.70 -66.54
CA VAL A 2 10.61 -26.37 -65.11
C VAL A 2 9.21 -26.05 -64.57
N SER A 3 8.87 -26.50 -63.36
CA SER A 3 7.99 -25.70 -62.47
C SER A 3 8.20 -26.05 -61.00
N ALA A 4 9.14 -25.34 -60.38
CA ALA A 4 9.34 -25.32 -58.94
C ALA A 4 8.26 -24.47 -58.27
N ARG A 5 7.40 -25.10 -57.45
CA ARG A 5 6.48 -24.38 -56.56
C ARG A 5 7.24 -24.04 -55.27
N LYS A 6 7.60 -22.77 -55.14
CA LYS A 6 8.29 -22.20 -53.99
C LYS A 6 7.44 -22.33 -52.72
N LEU A 7 8.03 -22.97 -51.70
CA LEU A 7 7.63 -22.82 -50.31
C LEU A 7 7.88 -21.35 -49.90
N PHE A 8 6.82 -20.61 -49.60
CA PHE A 8 6.93 -19.31 -48.95
C PHE A 8 6.69 -19.50 -47.45
N THR A 9 7.78 -19.60 -46.70
CA THR A 9 7.78 -19.55 -45.25
C THR A 9 7.38 -18.13 -44.82
N PHE A 10 6.14 -17.97 -44.35
CA PHE A 10 5.67 -16.73 -43.73
C PHE A 10 6.19 -16.68 -42.28
N ALA A 11 7.42 -16.18 -42.11
CA ALA A 11 7.89 -15.70 -40.82
C ALA A 11 7.51 -14.21 -40.68
N ILE A 12 6.26 -13.93 -40.32
CA ILE A 12 5.85 -12.57 -39.93
C ILE A 12 6.33 -12.36 -38.50
N GLY A 13 7.25 -11.41 -38.36
CA GLY A 13 7.93 -11.05 -37.13
C GLY A 13 6.98 -10.62 -36.01
N PHE A 14 7.15 -11.27 -34.86
CA PHE A 14 6.51 -10.94 -33.59
C PHE A 14 7.55 -10.25 -32.67
N ALA A 15 8.17 -9.15 -33.12
CA ALA A 15 9.38 -8.64 -32.45
C ALA A 15 9.46 -7.12 -32.27
N ALA A 16 8.37 -6.36 -32.39
CA ALA A 16 8.48 -4.89 -32.34
C ALA A 16 7.33 -4.17 -31.60
N LEU A 17 6.96 -4.64 -30.42
CA LEU A 17 6.03 -3.91 -29.53
C LEU A 17 6.44 -3.96 -28.06
N LEU A 18 7.75 -4.03 -27.80
CA LEU A 18 8.33 -4.15 -26.46
C LEU A 18 9.33 -3.03 -26.10
N SER A 19 9.34 -1.87 -26.79
CA SER A 19 10.35 -0.82 -26.54
C SER A 19 9.88 0.38 -25.71
N CYS A 20 8.62 0.41 -25.25
CA CYS A 20 8.13 1.55 -24.46
C CYS A 20 8.30 1.41 -22.94
N LEU A 21 8.76 0.26 -22.42
CA LEU A 21 9.13 0.14 -21.02
C LEU A 21 10.63 0.40 -20.87
N ASP A 22 11.00 1.68 -20.78
CA ASP A 22 12.36 2.06 -20.41
C ASP A 22 12.49 1.94 -18.87
N PRO A 23 13.15 0.89 -18.33
CA PRO A 23 13.21 0.63 -16.89
C PRO A 23 13.93 1.74 -16.11
N SER A 24 14.69 2.59 -16.80
CA SER A 24 15.35 3.78 -16.27
C SER A 24 14.36 4.77 -15.64
N SER A 25 13.16 4.93 -16.22
CA SER A 25 12.14 5.86 -15.72
C SER A 25 11.61 5.49 -14.32
N ALA A 26 11.43 4.19 -14.06
CA ALA A 26 11.00 3.69 -12.75
C ALA A 26 12.13 3.80 -11.70
N GLN A 27 13.38 3.66 -12.13
CA GLN A 27 14.55 3.85 -11.27
C GLN A 27 14.73 5.33 -10.89
N ASP A 28 14.57 6.24 -11.84
CA ASP A 28 14.65 7.69 -11.64
C ASP A 28 13.61 8.21 -10.63
N VAL A 29 12.36 7.74 -10.70
CA VAL A 29 11.32 8.11 -9.71
C VAL A 29 11.69 7.64 -8.30
N ARG A 30 12.26 6.44 -8.15
CA ARG A 30 12.71 5.94 -6.84
C ARG A 30 13.88 6.75 -6.29
N GLN A 31 14.82 7.13 -7.16
CA GLN A 31 15.99 7.92 -6.78
C GLN A 31 15.58 9.33 -6.31
N ARG A 32 14.65 9.97 -7.02
CA ARG A 32 14.07 11.27 -6.59
C ARG A 32 13.32 11.19 -5.26
N GLN A 33 12.66 10.08 -4.94
CA GLN A 33 11.99 9.90 -3.64
C GLN A 33 12.97 9.83 -2.47
N THR A 34 14.16 9.27 -2.68
CA THR A 34 15.20 9.18 -1.64
C THR A 34 15.92 10.51 -1.39
N ASP A 35 15.90 11.41 -2.38
CA ASP A 35 16.58 12.71 -2.31
C ASP A 35 15.80 13.79 -1.54
N ILE A 36 14.53 13.52 -1.19
CA ILE A 36 13.70 14.52 -0.52
C ILE A 36 14.12 14.63 0.96
N PRO A 37 14.48 15.83 1.46
CA PRO A 37 15.07 15.99 2.78
C PRO A 37 14.06 15.69 3.90
N VAL A 38 14.13 14.47 4.45
CA VAL A 38 13.33 13.98 5.58
C VAL A 38 13.48 14.88 6.81
N GLU A 39 14.63 15.54 6.98
CA GLU A 39 14.91 16.47 8.09
C GLU A 39 13.95 17.67 8.13
N LYS A 40 13.41 18.08 6.98
CA LYS A 40 12.43 19.18 6.91
C LYS A 40 11.01 18.73 7.26
N GLN A 41 10.75 17.43 7.43
CA GLN A 41 9.43 16.90 7.79
C GLN A 41 9.15 17.10 9.28
N ARG A 42 8.50 18.23 9.62
CA ARG A 42 8.04 18.52 10.99
C ARG A 42 6.59 18.08 11.18
N LEU A 43 6.25 17.59 12.37
CA LEU A 43 4.86 17.40 12.79
C LEU A 43 4.20 18.77 12.98
N VAL A 44 3.05 18.97 12.34
CA VAL A 44 2.25 20.19 12.53
C VAL A 44 1.58 20.09 13.91
N PRO A 45 1.53 21.16 14.71
CA PRO A 45 0.98 21.14 16.08
C PRO A 45 -0.47 20.63 16.20
N ALA A 46 -1.23 20.56 15.09
CA ALA A 46 -2.57 19.99 15.05
C ALA A 46 -2.62 18.44 15.14
N THR A 47 -1.48 17.75 15.26
CA THR A 47 -1.43 16.29 15.40
C THR A 47 -1.48 15.85 16.86
N LYS A 48 -2.39 14.94 17.22
CA LYS A 48 -2.54 14.42 18.60
C LYS A 48 -1.78 13.10 18.77
N ALA A 49 -0.91 13.01 19.79
CA ALA A 49 -0.22 11.76 20.09
C ALA A 49 -1.21 10.69 20.59
N VAL A 50 -1.08 9.46 20.10
CA VAL A 50 -1.98 8.37 20.45
C VAL A 50 -1.29 7.01 20.44
N VAL A 51 -1.81 6.12 21.28
CA VAL A 51 -1.58 4.67 21.21
C VAL A 51 -2.94 4.04 20.93
N MET A 52 -3.07 3.38 19.79
CA MET A 52 -4.32 2.73 19.39
C MET A 52 -4.08 1.26 19.08
N THR A 53 -5.11 0.44 19.28
CA THR A 53 -5.13 -0.95 18.86
C THR A 53 -6.13 -1.08 17.73
N GLY A 54 -5.71 -1.69 16.63
CA GLY A 54 -6.50 -1.72 15.42
C GLY A 54 -6.12 -2.87 14.50
N GLU A 55 -6.98 -3.13 13.52
CA GLU A 55 -6.70 -4.06 12.44
C GLU A 55 -6.00 -3.34 11.29
N VAL A 56 -4.96 -3.96 10.71
CA VAL A 56 -4.38 -3.46 9.46
C VAL A 56 -5.22 -3.90 8.28
N VAL A 57 -5.79 -2.94 7.57
CA VAL A 57 -6.69 -3.17 6.42
C VAL A 57 -6.18 -2.47 5.16
N ASP A 58 -6.71 -2.88 4.02
CA ASP A 58 -6.62 -2.10 2.79
C ASP A 58 -7.63 -0.94 2.86
N ALA A 59 -7.14 0.31 2.80
CA ALA A 59 -8.00 1.48 3.05
C ALA A 59 -9.09 1.64 1.97
N TRP A 60 -8.80 1.26 0.72
CA TRP A 60 -9.75 1.39 -0.38
C TRP A 60 -10.86 0.35 -0.26
N CYS A 61 -10.53 -0.93 -0.12
CA CYS A 61 -11.50 -2.01 -0.01
C CYS A 61 -12.37 -1.86 1.24
N TYR A 62 -11.79 -1.47 2.38
CA TYR A 62 -12.57 -1.21 3.59
C TYR A 62 -13.55 -0.04 3.41
N ALA A 63 -13.10 1.09 2.85
CA ALA A 63 -13.94 2.28 2.69
C ALA A 63 -15.00 2.13 1.60
N SER A 64 -14.68 1.44 0.50
CA SER A 64 -15.57 1.29 -0.66
C SER A 64 -16.53 0.11 -0.56
N GLN A 65 -16.19 -0.91 0.24
CA GLN A 65 -16.99 -2.13 0.44
C GLN A 65 -17.34 -2.91 -0.85
N VAL A 66 -16.59 -2.67 -1.94
CA VAL A 66 -16.86 -3.28 -3.25
C VAL A 66 -16.62 -4.80 -3.28
N MET A 67 -15.86 -5.33 -2.32
CA MET A 67 -15.55 -6.75 -2.16
C MET A 67 -15.97 -7.25 -0.76
N GLY A 68 -17.15 -6.84 -0.29
CA GLY A 68 -17.67 -7.19 1.04
C GLY A 68 -17.10 -6.29 2.15
N PRO A 69 -16.89 -6.81 3.38
CA PRO A 69 -16.53 -5.98 4.53
C PRO A 69 -15.09 -5.44 4.50
N GLY A 70 -14.25 -5.86 3.54
CA GLY A 70 -12.90 -5.30 3.34
C GLY A 70 -11.92 -5.51 4.50
N ARG A 71 -12.17 -6.50 5.37
CA ARG A 71 -11.36 -6.78 6.57
C ARG A 71 -11.39 -8.26 6.97
N GLY A 72 -10.54 -8.63 7.92
CA GLY A 72 -10.39 -9.96 8.50
C GLY A 72 -9.53 -10.91 7.66
N GLU A 73 -9.23 -12.09 8.22
CA GLU A 73 -8.34 -13.08 7.58
C GLU A 73 -8.86 -13.52 6.20
N LYS A 74 -10.18 -13.57 6.01
CA LYS A 74 -10.80 -13.89 4.71
C LYS A 74 -10.46 -12.87 3.61
N HIS A 75 -10.17 -11.62 3.97
CA HIS A 75 -9.86 -10.56 3.03
C HIS A 75 -8.35 -10.34 2.83
N LYS A 76 -7.51 -11.03 3.60
CA LYS A 76 -6.05 -10.82 3.62
C LYS A 76 -5.38 -10.95 2.26
N ALA A 77 -5.71 -11.98 1.49
CA ALA A 77 -5.09 -12.19 0.17
C ALA A 77 -5.42 -11.05 -0.81
N CYS A 78 -6.66 -10.56 -0.79
CA CYS A 78 -7.10 -9.44 -1.60
C CYS A 78 -6.44 -8.13 -1.13
N ALA A 79 -6.43 -7.87 0.17
CA ALA A 79 -5.76 -6.72 0.75
C ALA A 79 -4.26 -6.68 0.42
N LEU A 80 -3.57 -7.82 0.50
CA LEU A 80 -2.16 -7.90 0.11
C LEU A 80 -1.97 -7.53 -1.37
N ALA A 81 -2.79 -8.05 -2.28
CA ALA A 81 -2.70 -7.72 -3.69
C ALA A 81 -2.90 -6.21 -3.96
N CYS A 82 -3.91 -5.59 -3.33
CA CYS A 82 -4.18 -4.16 -3.44
C CYS A 82 -3.02 -3.30 -2.90
N ILE A 83 -2.51 -3.63 -1.71
CA ILE A 83 -1.36 -2.94 -1.11
C ILE A 83 -0.11 -3.13 -1.96
N HIS A 84 0.08 -4.31 -2.57
CA HIS A 84 1.18 -4.54 -3.51
C HIS A 84 1.07 -3.63 -4.74
N GLY A 85 -0.14 -3.40 -5.24
CA GLY A 85 -0.47 -2.49 -6.34
C GLY A 85 -0.41 -1.00 -5.99
N GLY A 86 -0.17 -0.64 -4.72
CA GLY A 86 0.04 0.75 -4.30
C GLY A 86 -1.12 1.38 -3.55
N VAL A 87 -2.16 0.62 -3.20
CA VAL A 87 -3.23 1.10 -2.32
C VAL A 87 -2.68 1.36 -0.91
N SER A 88 -3.17 2.44 -0.31
CA SER A 88 -2.81 2.84 1.05
C SER A 88 -3.26 1.79 2.07
N CYS A 89 -2.36 1.39 2.97
CA CYS A 89 -2.77 0.68 4.18
C CYS A 89 -3.55 1.61 5.11
N GLY A 90 -4.49 1.04 5.86
CA GLY A 90 -5.21 1.71 6.93
C GLY A 90 -5.11 0.96 8.25
N ILE A 91 -5.36 1.67 9.34
CA ILE A 91 -5.59 1.10 10.67
C ILE A 91 -7.05 1.33 11.00
N LEU A 92 -7.80 0.24 11.14
CA LEU A 92 -9.17 0.26 11.64
C LEU A 92 -9.11 0.22 13.17
N ASP A 93 -9.38 1.33 13.84
CA ASP A 93 -9.35 1.41 15.29
C ASP A 93 -10.50 0.60 15.91
N GLU A 94 -10.18 -0.29 16.83
CA GLU A 94 -11.18 -1.18 17.46
C GLU A 94 -12.14 -0.43 18.37
N LYS A 95 -11.71 0.69 18.95
CA LYS A 95 -12.51 1.45 19.91
C LYS A 95 -13.55 2.31 19.22
N THR A 96 -13.16 2.96 18.14
CA THR A 96 -14.02 3.94 17.44
C THR A 96 -14.66 3.37 16.17
N GLY A 97 -14.11 2.29 15.62
CA GLY A 97 -14.48 1.80 14.29
C GLY A 97 -14.05 2.72 13.15
N GLU A 98 -13.27 3.77 13.44
CA GLU A 98 -12.79 4.70 12.43
C GLU A 98 -11.59 4.12 11.66
N LEU A 99 -11.59 4.32 10.34
CA LEU A 99 -10.44 4.04 9.49
C LEU A 99 -9.47 5.21 9.55
N PHE A 100 -8.20 4.94 9.90
CA PHE A 100 -7.10 5.89 9.78
C PHE A 100 -6.17 5.49 8.63
N ILE A 101 -5.99 6.38 7.65
CA ILE A 101 -5.02 6.16 6.58
C ILE A 101 -3.62 6.23 7.17
N ALA A 102 -2.80 5.20 6.94
CA ALA A 102 -1.47 5.10 7.51
C ALA A 102 -0.44 5.89 6.70
N ALA A 103 0.31 6.75 7.39
CA ALA A 103 1.47 7.45 6.85
C ALA A 103 2.70 7.19 7.73
N LYS A 104 3.90 7.14 7.14
CA LYS A 104 5.14 7.06 7.92
C LYS A 104 5.37 8.41 8.61
N HIS A 105 5.90 8.40 9.83
CA HIS A 105 6.28 9.64 10.51
C HIS A 105 7.39 10.40 9.76
N LYS A 106 8.33 9.64 9.17
CA LYS A 106 9.47 10.13 8.39
C LYS A 106 9.61 9.33 7.09
N GLY A 107 9.94 10.00 6.01
CA GLY A 107 10.08 9.43 4.67
C GLY A 107 8.94 9.80 3.73
N TYR A 108 9.13 9.47 2.46
CA TYR A 108 8.20 9.75 1.37
C TYR A 108 7.64 8.46 0.74
N THR A 109 8.08 7.31 1.25
CA THR A 109 7.54 6.01 0.89
C THR A 109 6.31 5.72 1.74
N GLY A 110 5.27 5.12 1.14
CA GLY A 110 4.05 4.74 1.85
C GLY A 110 4.31 3.73 2.97
N CYS A 111 3.28 3.37 3.74
CA CYS A 111 3.40 2.42 4.86
C CYS A 111 3.50 0.94 4.46
N LYS A 112 3.60 0.64 3.17
CA LYS A 112 3.55 -0.73 2.64
C LYS A 112 4.54 -1.66 3.36
N GLU A 113 5.83 -1.35 3.36
CA GLU A 113 6.84 -2.26 3.93
C GLU A 113 6.66 -2.46 5.44
N LEU A 114 6.15 -1.42 6.12
CA LEU A 114 5.95 -1.42 7.57
C LEU A 114 4.72 -2.24 7.98
N LEU A 115 3.66 -2.25 7.15
CA LEU A 115 2.37 -2.85 7.49
C LEU A 115 2.07 -4.18 6.79
N LEU A 116 2.79 -4.51 5.70
CA LEU A 116 2.60 -5.76 4.96
C LEU A 116 2.57 -7.03 5.86
N PRO A 117 3.49 -7.20 6.85
CA PRO A 117 3.51 -8.39 7.70
C PRO A 117 2.31 -8.52 8.64
N PHE A 118 1.57 -7.43 8.80
CA PHE A 118 0.49 -7.27 9.77
C PHE A 118 -0.89 -7.17 9.13
N VAL A 119 -1.00 -7.26 7.80
CA VAL A 119 -2.29 -7.22 7.10
C VAL A 119 -3.25 -8.28 7.64
N ALA A 120 -4.50 -7.87 7.91
CA ALA A 120 -5.56 -8.62 8.57
C ALA A 120 -5.25 -9.09 10.01
N LYS A 121 -4.16 -8.60 10.61
CA LYS A 121 -3.82 -8.85 12.01
C LYS A 121 -4.10 -7.62 12.85
N ARG A 122 -4.28 -7.88 14.14
CA ARG A 122 -4.41 -6.85 15.15
C ARG A 122 -3.04 -6.32 15.60
N VAL A 123 -2.89 -5.01 15.57
CA VAL A 123 -1.66 -4.31 15.93
C VAL A 123 -1.91 -3.21 16.95
N THR A 124 -0.91 -2.95 17.78
CA THR A 124 -0.83 -1.74 18.59
C THR A 124 0.10 -0.75 17.89
N VAL A 125 -0.45 0.41 17.55
CA VAL A 125 0.23 1.47 16.81
C VAL A 125 0.45 2.66 17.73
N LYS A 126 1.68 3.17 17.77
CA LYS A 126 2.04 4.42 18.42
C LYS A 126 2.36 5.47 17.37
N GLY A 127 1.81 6.65 17.54
CA GLY A 127 2.01 7.71 16.56
C GLY A 127 1.21 8.95 16.89
N TRP A 128 0.83 9.66 15.83
CA TRP A 128 0.00 10.84 15.93
C TRP A 128 -1.15 10.79 14.93
N THR A 129 -2.35 11.12 15.38
CA THR A 129 -3.51 11.25 14.51
C THR A 129 -3.72 12.69 14.08
N ALA A 130 -4.27 12.85 12.88
CA ALA A 130 -4.75 14.12 12.36
C ALA A 130 -6.06 13.89 11.63
N ARG A 131 -6.97 14.85 11.75
CA ARG A 131 -8.21 14.90 10.96
C ARG A 131 -8.19 16.16 10.11
N LYS A 132 -8.43 16.02 8.81
CA LYS A 132 -8.49 17.15 7.88
C LYS A 132 -9.46 16.85 6.75
N GLY A 133 -10.46 17.72 6.55
CA GLY A 133 -11.43 17.58 5.45
C GLY A 133 -12.18 16.24 5.45
N GLY A 134 -12.56 15.73 6.62
CA GLY A 134 -13.23 14.43 6.75
C GLY A 134 -12.30 13.21 6.67
N CYS A 135 -11.03 13.39 6.33
CA CYS A 135 -10.05 12.31 6.31
C CYS A 135 -9.37 12.15 7.67
N ASN A 136 -9.31 10.90 8.14
CA ASN A 136 -8.57 10.48 9.32
C ASN A 136 -7.22 9.91 8.89
N LEU A 137 -6.13 10.41 9.47
CA LEU A 137 -4.77 9.99 9.17
C LEU A 137 -4.05 9.61 10.47
N ILE A 138 -3.22 8.57 10.43
CA ILE A 138 -2.26 8.25 11.48
C ILE A 138 -0.83 8.28 10.94
N LYS A 139 0.02 9.09 11.55
CA LYS A 139 1.47 9.05 11.35
C LYS A 139 2.08 8.04 12.30
N ILE A 140 2.51 6.91 11.77
CA ILE A 140 3.04 5.77 12.53
C ILE A 140 4.50 6.05 12.89
N ARG A 141 4.79 5.96 14.20
CA ARG A 141 6.15 5.94 14.73
C ARG A 141 6.61 4.50 14.99
N GLU A 142 5.72 3.68 15.52
CA GLU A 142 6.01 2.31 15.93
C GLU A 142 4.75 1.47 15.75
N VAL A 143 4.91 0.24 15.24
CA VAL A 143 3.85 -0.77 15.15
C VAL A 143 4.35 -2.06 15.78
N LYS A 144 3.46 -2.71 16.54
CA LYS A 144 3.70 -4.02 17.16
C LYS A 144 2.46 -4.88 16.99
N LEU A 145 2.62 -6.19 16.94
CA LEU A 145 1.49 -7.11 17.12
C LEU A 145 0.84 -6.84 18.49
N ALA A 146 -0.48 -6.79 18.52
CA ALA A 146 -1.20 -6.69 19.78
C ALA A 146 -0.95 -7.96 20.62
N ALA A 147 -1.01 -7.84 21.96
CA ALA A 147 -0.65 -8.93 22.88
C ALA A 147 -1.37 -10.26 22.60
N ASP A 148 -2.62 -10.22 22.16
CA ASP A 148 -3.36 -11.46 21.87
C ASP A 148 -3.19 -11.95 20.43
N GLY A 149 -2.38 -11.27 19.60
CA GLY A 149 -1.91 -11.67 18.26
C GLY A 149 -2.96 -12.07 17.22
N ALA A 150 -4.24 -12.10 17.61
CA ALA A 150 -5.29 -12.78 16.91
C ALA A 150 -5.76 -11.97 15.71
N THR A 151 -6.10 -12.69 14.66
CA THR A 151 -6.93 -12.17 13.57
C THR A 151 -8.28 -11.78 14.15
N PRO A 152 -8.74 -10.53 13.98
CA PRO A 152 -10.06 -10.11 14.41
C PRO A 152 -11.14 -10.96 13.74
N LYS A 153 -12.21 -11.21 14.48
CA LYS A 153 -13.33 -12.06 14.09
C LYS A 153 -14.18 -11.43 12.98
#